data_AF-A0A9D7TWX0-F1
#
_entry.id   AF-A0A9D7TWX0-F1
#
_cell.length_a   1.000
_cell.length_b   1.000
_cell.length_c   1.000
_cell.angle_alpha   90.00
_cell.angle_beta   90.00
_cell.angle_gamma   90.00
#
_symmetry.space_group_name_H-M   'P 1'
#
loop_
_entity.id
_entity.type
_entity.pdbx_description
1 polymer ?
#
loop_
_entity_poly.entity_id
_entity_poly.type
_entity_poly.pdbx_seq_one_letter_code
_entity_poly.pdbx_strand_id
1 'polypeptide(L)'
;MLDTYNDKLNGFEYFVTPLGEQMDAKVAPNNNGNSEDFGWNAVWQSASKINNDGWSFEMFIPYSAIRFGKKKIQDWGLNIVRRRQKSGQQSFWQSIDPNKNGFLTQEGMMLGLEDIKPPLRLQFSPYFSYYHEKPEGEKKLERKNKRWNGC
;
A
#
# COMPACT_ATOMS: atom_id res chain seq x y z
N MET A 1 -2.29 7.56 -10.44
CA MET A 1 -3.27 6.50 -10.24
C MET A 1 -3.17 5.52 -11.39
N LEU A 2 -3.20 4.23 -11.10
CA LEU A 2 -2.96 3.14 -12.03
C LEU A 2 -3.93 1.99 -11.74
N ASP A 3 -4.85 1.71 -12.66
CA ASP A 3 -5.75 0.56 -12.64
C ASP A 3 -5.26 -0.49 -13.65
N THR A 4 -4.64 -1.54 -13.15
CA THR A 4 -4.08 -2.63 -13.97
C THR A 4 -5.10 -3.70 -14.37
N TYR A 5 -6.27 -3.73 -13.74
CA TYR A 5 -7.34 -4.69 -14.06
C TYR A 5 -8.39 -4.07 -14.98
N ASN A 6 -8.40 -2.75 -15.10
CA ASN A 6 -9.38 -1.95 -15.82
C ASN A 6 -10.80 -2.21 -15.33
N ASP A 7 -10.95 -2.46 -14.04
CA ASP A 7 -12.24 -2.72 -13.39
C ASP A 7 -12.89 -1.44 -12.85
N LYS A 8 -12.16 -0.31 -12.87
CA LYS A 8 -12.59 1.01 -12.38
C LYS A 8 -12.91 1.04 -10.88
N LEU A 9 -12.46 0.04 -10.15
CA LEU A 9 -12.74 -0.15 -8.72
C LEU A 9 -11.46 -0.22 -7.89
N ASN A 10 -10.44 -0.90 -8.40
CA ASN A 10 -9.18 -1.10 -7.71
C ASN A 10 -8.05 -0.38 -8.43
N GLY A 11 -7.12 0.20 -7.67
CA GLY A 11 -5.99 0.88 -8.27
C GLY A 11 -4.81 1.02 -7.32
N PHE A 12 -3.71 1.50 -7.88
CA PHE A 12 -2.50 1.86 -7.16
C PHE A 12 -2.21 3.34 -7.35
N GLU A 13 -1.77 3.99 -6.29
CA GLU A 13 -1.29 5.36 -6.34
C GLU A 13 0.14 5.40 -5.89
N TYR A 14 0.92 6.18 -6.62
CA TYR A 14 2.33 6.40 -6.37
C TYR A 14 2.55 7.91 -6.41
N PHE A 15 3.12 8.42 -5.34
CA PHE A 15 3.30 9.84 -5.10
C PHE A 15 4.78 10.13 -4.92
N VAL A 16 5.24 11.19 -5.58
CA VAL A 16 6.59 11.73 -5.42
C VAL A 16 6.51 13.21 -5.13
N THR A 17 7.25 13.67 -4.12
CA THR A 17 7.36 15.10 -3.83
C THR A 17 8.59 15.70 -4.55
N PRO A 18 8.65 17.04 -4.73
CA PRO A 18 9.83 17.68 -5.30
C PRO A 18 11.12 17.41 -4.52
N LEU A 19 11.00 17.11 -3.22
CA LEU A 19 12.12 16.80 -2.32
C LEU A 19 12.54 15.33 -2.37
N GLY A 20 11.86 14.49 -3.16
CA GLY A 20 12.21 13.08 -3.34
C GLY A 20 11.49 12.12 -2.41
N GLU A 21 10.60 12.60 -1.54
CA GLU A 21 9.77 11.74 -0.69
C GLU A 21 8.84 10.87 -1.53
N GLN A 22 8.78 9.59 -1.18
CA GLN A 22 7.94 8.57 -1.79
C GLN A 22 6.75 8.25 -0.89
N MET A 23 5.59 8.08 -1.49
CA MET A 23 4.41 7.56 -0.82
C MET A 23 3.61 6.72 -1.80
N ASP A 24 2.99 5.66 -1.32
CA ASP A 24 2.09 4.84 -2.12
C ASP A 24 0.81 4.52 -1.35
N ALA A 25 -0.24 4.26 -2.12
CA ALA A 25 -1.53 3.86 -1.58
C ALA A 25 -2.17 2.83 -2.49
N LYS A 26 -2.98 1.97 -1.88
CA LYS A 26 -3.89 1.09 -2.62
C LYS A 26 -5.29 1.69 -2.57
N VAL A 27 -5.93 1.78 -3.73
CA VAL A 27 -7.30 2.25 -3.84
C VAL A 27 -8.22 1.04 -3.92
N ALA A 28 -9.25 1.01 -3.08
CA ALA A 28 -10.33 0.04 -3.13
C ALA A 28 -11.69 0.70 -2.80
N PRO A 29 -12.81 0.12 -3.23
CA PRO A 29 -14.13 0.63 -2.89
C PRO A 29 -14.38 0.53 -1.38
N ASN A 30 -15.01 1.56 -0.80
CA ASN A 30 -15.60 1.55 0.53
C ASN A 30 -17.05 2.09 0.47
N ASN A 31 -17.78 1.96 1.58
CA ASN A 31 -19.19 2.38 1.67
C ASN A 31 -19.43 3.89 1.42
N ASN A 32 -18.37 4.71 1.44
CA ASN A 32 -18.40 6.16 1.23
C ASN A 32 -17.70 6.58 -0.09
N GLY A 33 -17.28 5.65 -0.96
CA GLY A 33 -16.54 5.93 -2.21
C GLY A 33 -15.20 5.19 -2.31
N ASN A 34 -14.22 5.76 -3.02
CA ASN A 34 -12.87 5.19 -3.11
C ASN A 34 -12.10 5.46 -1.81
N SER A 35 -11.57 4.43 -1.16
CA SER A 35 -10.68 4.56 -0.02
C SER A 35 -9.23 4.42 -0.46
N GLU A 36 -8.39 5.38 -0.08
CA GLU A 36 -6.94 5.28 -0.18
C GLU A 36 -6.39 4.57 1.07
N ASP A 37 -5.75 3.43 0.90
CA ASP A 37 -5.03 2.71 1.96
C ASP A 37 -3.52 3.00 1.83
N PHE A 38 -3.05 3.97 2.62
CA PHE A 38 -1.62 4.34 2.76
C PHE A 38 -0.81 3.35 3.62
N GLY A 39 -1.44 2.28 4.13
CA GLY A 39 -0.73 1.17 4.77
C GLY A 39 -0.10 0.20 3.75
N TRP A 40 -0.48 0.32 2.49
CA TRP A 40 0.21 -0.35 1.38
C TRP A 40 1.66 0.15 1.29
N ASN A 41 2.59 -0.77 1.04
CA ASN A 41 4.01 -0.47 0.93
C ASN A 41 4.61 -1.28 -0.22
N ALA A 42 4.62 -0.70 -1.41
CA ALA A 42 5.21 -1.29 -2.59
C ALA A 42 6.72 -1.04 -2.67
N VAL A 43 7.45 -1.94 -3.33
CA VAL A 43 8.87 -1.73 -3.65
C VAL A 43 8.97 -1.10 -5.03
N TRP A 44 9.30 0.19 -5.10
CA TRP A 44 9.46 0.98 -6.33
C TRP A 44 10.53 2.05 -6.15
N GLN A 45 10.95 2.70 -7.23
CA GLN A 45 12.01 3.71 -7.21
C GLN A 45 11.54 5.01 -7.85
N SER A 46 12.06 6.12 -7.36
CA SER A 46 11.86 7.44 -7.97
C SER A 46 13.06 8.33 -7.75
N ALA A 47 13.21 9.30 -8.64
CA ALA A 47 14.13 10.41 -8.48
C ALA A 47 13.38 11.70 -8.76
N SER A 48 13.68 12.76 -8.02
CA SER A 48 13.21 14.11 -8.32
C SER A 48 14.38 15.08 -8.34
N LYS A 49 14.25 16.11 -9.17
CA LYS A 49 15.25 17.18 -9.25
C LYS A 49 14.57 18.53 -9.40
N ILE A 50 14.92 19.45 -8.51
CA ILE A 50 14.54 20.86 -8.60
C ILE A 50 15.53 21.55 -9.56
N ASN A 51 14.98 22.21 -10.57
CA ASN A 51 15.70 23.00 -11.56
C ASN A 51 15.31 24.48 -11.40
N ASN A 52 15.96 25.39 -12.14
CA ASN A 52 15.72 26.84 -12.03
C ASN A 52 14.28 27.26 -12.38
N ASP A 53 13.61 26.50 -13.23
CA ASP A 53 12.27 26.75 -13.78
C ASP A 53 11.17 25.88 -13.15
N GLY A 54 11.53 24.94 -12.26
CA GLY A 54 10.57 24.03 -11.67
C GLY A 54 11.19 22.77 -11.08
N TRP A 55 10.51 21.64 -11.25
CA TRP A 55 11.04 20.34 -10.84
C TRP A 55 10.59 19.26 -11.82
N SER A 56 11.41 18.23 -11.92
CA SER A 56 11.18 17.04 -12.72
C SER A 56 11.21 15.81 -11.82
N PHE A 57 10.54 14.74 -12.25
CA PHE A 57 10.56 13.46 -11.54
C PHE A 57 10.59 12.30 -12.53
N GLU A 58 11.17 11.20 -12.09
CA GLU A 58 11.18 9.92 -12.78
C GLU A 58 10.73 8.84 -11.80
N MET A 59 9.99 7.86 -12.30
CA MET A 59 9.45 6.75 -11.50
C MET A 59 9.68 5.44 -12.24
N PHE A 60 10.23 4.48 -11.52
CA PHE A 60 10.36 3.10 -11.97
C PHE A 60 9.47 2.22 -11.08
N ILE A 61 8.43 1.66 -11.68
CA ILE A 61 7.45 0.80 -11.01
C ILE A 61 7.65 -0.62 -11.54
N PRO A 62 8.30 -1.51 -10.75
CA PRO A 62 8.43 -2.90 -11.13
C PRO A 62 7.07 -3.59 -11.28
N TYR A 63 6.96 -4.55 -12.19
CA TYR A 63 5.78 -5.42 -12.28
C TYR A 63 5.51 -6.26 -11.01
N SER A 64 6.49 -6.41 -10.12
CA SER A 64 6.27 -7.00 -8.78
C SER A 64 5.52 -6.07 -7.82
N ALA A 65 5.64 -4.75 -8.00
CA ALA A 65 4.99 -3.73 -7.18
C ALA A 65 3.47 -3.65 -7.43
N ILE A 66 3.03 -4.04 -8.62
CA ILE A 66 1.63 -3.99 -9.05
C ILE A 66 1.06 -5.37 -9.30
N ARG A 67 -0.23 -5.58 -9.02
CA ARG A 67 -0.93 -6.81 -9.40
C ARG A 67 -1.62 -6.60 -10.73
N PHE A 68 -1.59 -7.56 -11.63
CA PHE A 68 -2.25 -7.47 -12.94
C PHE A 68 -2.65 -8.85 -13.45
N GLY A 69 -3.47 -8.89 -14.49
CA GLY A 69 -4.01 -10.12 -15.07
C GLY A 69 -3.01 -10.92 -15.90
N LYS A 70 -3.38 -12.14 -16.28
CA LYS A 70 -2.61 -13.01 -17.22
C LYS A 70 -3.05 -12.85 -18.68
N LYS A 71 -3.79 -11.78 -19.01
CA LYS A 71 -4.30 -11.57 -20.38
C LYS A 71 -3.12 -11.28 -21.32
N LYS A 72 -3.19 -11.78 -22.55
CA LYS A 72 -2.16 -11.58 -23.58
C LYS A 72 -2.01 -10.11 -23.96
N ILE A 73 -3.15 -9.44 -24.14
CA ILE A 73 -3.26 -8.00 -24.35
C ILE A 73 -3.96 -7.44 -23.11
N GLN A 74 -3.35 -6.42 -22.51
CA GLN A 74 -3.87 -5.74 -21.33
C GLN A 74 -4.07 -4.26 -21.64
N ASP A 75 -5.19 -3.74 -21.14
CA ASP A 75 -5.47 -2.31 -21.14
C ASP A 75 -5.47 -1.86 -19.69
N TRP A 76 -4.72 -0.82 -19.37
CA TRP A 76 -4.62 -0.29 -18.01
C TRP A 76 -5.18 1.13 -17.96
N GLY A 77 -5.86 1.47 -16.87
CA GLY A 77 -6.21 2.84 -16.53
C GLY A 77 -4.99 3.59 -15.99
N LEU A 78 -4.75 4.80 -16.46
CA LEU A 78 -3.72 5.69 -15.96
C LEU A 78 -4.27 7.10 -15.82
N ASN A 79 -3.95 7.74 -14.68
CA ASN A 79 -4.01 9.18 -14.58
C ASN A 79 -2.83 9.75 -13.78
N ILE A 80 -2.30 10.87 -14.25
CA ILE A 80 -1.22 11.60 -13.62
C ILE A 80 -1.79 12.89 -13.05
N VAL A 81 -1.54 13.12 -11.76
CA VAL A 81 -2.05 14.30 -11.05
C VAL A 81 -0.88 15.08 -10.49
N ARG A 82 -0.84 16.38 -10.80
CA ARG A 82 0.09 17.33 -10.19
C ARG A 82 -0.68 18.22 -9.22
N ARG A 83 -0.34 18.16 -7.94
CA ARG A 83 -0.88 19.06 -6.92
C ARG A 83 0.14 20.14 -6.56
N ARG A 84 -0.25 21.41 -6.67
CA ARG A 84 0.56 22.55 -6.23
C ARG A 84 0.03 23.07 -4.89
N GLN A 85 0.70 22.71 -3.79
CA GLN A 85 0.27 23.10 -2.43
C GLN A 85 0.11 24.61 -2.26
N LYS A 86 1.04 25.42 -2.79
CA LYS A 86 1.01 26.89 -2.67
C LYS A 86 -0.24 27.55 -3.26
N SER A 87 -0.77 27.04 -4.38
CA SER A 87 -1.95 27.60 -5.03
C SER A 87 -3.22 26.78 -4.81
N GLY A 88 -3.12 25.61 -4.19
CA GLY A 88 -4.22 24.65 -4.08
C GLY A 88 -4.65 24.03 -5.42
N GLN A 89 -3.96 24.30 -6.53
CA GLN A 89 -4.37 23.82 -7.85
C GLN A 89 -3.96 22.37 -8.07
N GLN A 90 -4.83 21.62 -8.73
CA GLN A 90 -4.56 20.29 -9.27
C GLN A 90 -4.63 20.32 -10.78
N SER A 91 -3.68 19.67 -11.43
CA SER A 91 -3.66 19.48 -12.87
C SER A 91 -3.67 17.99 -13.15
N PHE A 92 -4.48 17.57 -14.12
CA PHE A 92 -4.68 16.17 -14.46
C PHE A 92 -4.25 15.93 -15.91
N TRP A 93 -3.62 14.79 -16.17
CA TRP A 93 -3.33 14.38 -17.55
C TRP A 93 -4.62 14.01 -18.28
N GLN A 94 -5.45 13.16 -17.67
CA GLN A 94 -6.84 12.96 -18.10
C GLN A 94 -7.77 13.79 -17.23
N SER A 95 -8.59 14.63 -17.86
CA SER A 95 -9.49 15.54 -17.14
C SER A 95 -10.50 14.76 -16.29
N ILE A 96 -10.69 15.18 -15.04
CA ILE A 96 -11.66 14.61 -14.10
C ILE A 96 -12.77 15.63 -13.87
N ASP A 97 -14.02 15.20 -14.02
CA ASP A 97 -15.19 16.01 -13.67
C ASP A 97 -15.46 15.87 -12.17
N PRO A 98 -15.35 16.95 -11.38
CA PRO A 98 -15.60 16.91 -9.94
C PRO A 98 -17.08 16.64 -9.61
N ASN A 99 -18.00 16.81 -10.55
CA ASN A 99 -19.42 16.50 -10.36
C ASN A 99 -19.73 15.01 -10.54
N LYS A 100 -18.78 14.22 -11.08
CA LYS A 100 -18.93 12.78 -11.25
C LYS A 100 -18.19 12.05 -10.13
N ASN A 101 -18.87 11.10 -9.51
CA ASN A 101 -18.26 10.28 -8.48
C ASN A 101 -17.32 9.24 -9.11
N GLY A 102 -16.19 9.01 -8.43
CA GLY A 102 -15.16 8.05 -8.85
C GLY A 102 -14.03 8.71 -9.62
N PHE A 103 -12.82 8.65 -9.05
CA PHE A 103 -11.59 9.03 -9.74
C PHE A 103 -11.17 7.96 -10.75
N LEU A 104 -11.23 6.68 -10.35
CA LEU A 104 -10.85 5.51 -11.18
C LEU A 104 -11.71 5.36 -12.45
N THR A 105 -12.99 5.73 -12.40
CA THR A 105 -13.92 5.65 -13.53
C THR A 105 -13.58 6.62 -14.66
N GLN A 106 -12.79 7.66 -14.37
CA GLN A 106 -12.47 8.77 -15.28
C GLN A 106 -11.01 8.75 -15.75
N GLU A 107 -10.27 7.67 -15.51
CA GLU A 107 -8.89 7.54 -15.98
C GLU A 107 -8.76 7.44 -17.50
N GLY A 108 -7.61 7.87 -18.02
CA GLY A 108 -7.26 7.58 -19.41
C GLY A 108 -6.86 6.12 -19.57
N MET A 109 -6.91 5.60 -20.80
CA MET A 109 -6.55 4.22 -21.09
C MET A 109 -5.17 4.14 -21.75
N MET A 110 -4.32 3.28 -21.22
CA MET A 110 -3.13 2.78 -21.90
C MET A 110 -3.51 1.46 -22.58
N LEU A 111 -3.53 1.48 -23.91
CA LEU A 111 -3.96 0.34 -24.74
C LEU A 111 -2.76 -0.43 -25.29
N GLY A 112 -2.96 -1.72 -25.55
CA GLY A 112 -2.00 -2.52 -26.31
C GLY A 112 -0.75 -2.91 -25.51
N LEU A 113 -0.87 -3.09 -24.19
CA LEU A 113 0.20 -3.65 -23.40
C LEU A 113 0.25 -5.17 -23.62
N GLU A 114 1.25 -5.61 -24.39
CA GLU A 114 1.43 -7.01 -24.77
C GLU A 114 2.64 -7.64 -24.06
N ASP A 115 2.63 -8.97 -23.97
CA ASP A 115 3.74 -9.79 -23.45
C ASP A 115 4.21 -9.49 -22.01
N ILE A 116 3.37 -8.83 -21.21
CA ILE A 116 3.62 -8.62 -19.79
C ILE A 116 3.32 -9.90 -19.00
N LYS A 117 4.37 -10.51 -18.44
CA LYS A 117 4.24 -11.73 -17.62
C LYS A 117 4.16 -11.37 -16.13
N PRO A 118 3.11 -11.80 -15.42
CA PRO A 118 3.04 -11.59 -13.98
C PRO A 118 4.19 -12.33 -13.29
N PRO A 119 4.91 -11.68 -12.37
CA PRO A 119 5.98 -12.33 -11.64
C PRO A 119 5.40 -13.45 -10.76
N LEU A 120 6.17 -14.54 -10.63
CA LEU A 120 5.83 -15.62 -9.71
C LEU A 120 5.96 -15.10 -8.27
N ARG A 121 4.88 -15.20 -7.48
CA ARG A 121 4.85 -14.77 -6.08
C ARG A 121 4.71 -15.99 -5.18
N LEU A 122 5.83 -16.52 -4.70
CA LEU A 122 5.87 -17.59 -3.70
C LEU A 122 6.24 -16.97 -2.34
N GLN A 123 5.45 -17.26 -1.31
CA GLN A 123 5.76 -16.87 0.06
C GLN A 123 5.73 -18.12 0.93
N PHE A 124 6.82 -18.34 1.67
CA PHE A 124 6.96 -19.46 2.60
C PHE A 124 7.41 -18.89 3.95
N SER A 125 6.56 -19.00 4.97
CA SER A 125 6.80 -18.47 6.31
C SER A 125 6.66 -19.60 7.34
N PRO A 126 7.67 -20.49 7.50
CA PRO A 126 7.60 -21.56 8.48
C PRO A 126 7.67 -20.96 9.90
N TYR A 127 6.84 -21.47 10.81
CA TYR A 127 6.89 -21.10 12.21
C TYR A 127 6.93 -22.35 13.09
N PHE A 128 7.80 -22.32 14.10
CA PHE A 128 7.93 -23.38 15.10
C PHE A 128 7.89 -22.74 16.49
N SER A 129 7.02 -23.26 17.36
CA SER A 129 6.94 -22.85 18.76
C SER A 129 6.78 -24.04 19.67
N TYR A 130 7.43 -23.98 20.84
CA TYR A 130 7.34 -24.98 21.89
C TYR A 130 6.97 -24.30 23.20
N TYR A 131 5.86 -24.75 23.82
CA TYR A 131 5.40 -24.26 25.12
C TYR A 131 5.61 -25.36 26.17
N HIS A 132 6.14 -24.96 27.33
CA HIS A 132 6.31 -25.83 28.49
C HIS A 132 5.77 -25.12 29.74
N GLU A 133 4.59 -25.50 30.22
CA GLU A 133 4.07 -25.06 31.52
C GLU A 133 4.62 -25.94 32.64
N LYS A 134 5.17 -25.33 33.70
CA LYS A 134 5.43 -26.02 34.96
C LYS A 134 4.18 -25.91 35.82
N PRO A 135 3.54 -27.01 36.25
CA PRO A 135 2.47 -26.92 37.22
C PRO A 135 3.04 -26.39 38.55
N GLU A 136 2.40 -25.35 39.07
CA GLU A 136 2.72 -24.76 40.37
C GLU A 136 2.33 -25.74 41.47
N GLY A 137 3.33 -26.34 42.13
CA GLY A 137 3.12 -27.29 43.21
C GLY A 137 2.45 -26.61 44.40
N GLU A 138 1.25 -27.07 44.75
CA GLU A 138 0.57 -26.78 46.01
C GLU A 138 1.50 -27.03 47.21
N LYS A 139 2.01 -25.95 47.82
CA LYS A 139 2.59 -26.03 49.16
C LYS A 139 1.46 -25.99 50.17
N LYS A 140 1.14 -27.14 50.76
CA LYS A 140 0.31 -27.30 51.96
C LYS A 140 0.72 -26.29 53.04
N LEU A 141 -0.22 -25.40 53.41
CA LEU A 141 -0.13 -24.58 54.62
C LEU A 141 -0.41 -25.47 55.85
N GLU A 142 0.62 -26.07 56.43
CA GLU A 142 0.52 -26.62 57.79
C GLU A 142 0.88 -25.52 58.80
N ARG A 143 -0.14 -24.87 59.39
CA ARG A 143 0.06 -23.94 60.52
C ARG A 143 0.41 -24.74 61.77
N LYS A 144 1.68 -24.78 62.16
CA LYS A 144 2.09 -25.19 63.51
C LYS A 144 2.56 -23.97 64.31
N ASN A 145 1.61 -23.40 65.07
CA ASN A 145 1.92 -22.51 66.17
C ASN A 145 2.51 -23.33 67.32
N LYS A 146 3.79 -23.14 67.65
CA LYS A 146 4.31 -23.45 68.99
C LYS A 146 4.99 -22.22 69.56
N ARG A 147 4.29 -21.58 70.51
CA ARG A 147 4.81 -20.61 71.47
C ARG A 147 5.90 -21.29 72.29
N TRP A 148 7.07 -20.67 72.35
CA TRP A 148 8.14 -21.01 73.28
C TRP A 148 8.00 -20.09 74.51
N ASN A 149 7.63 -20.65 75.66
CA ASN A 149 7.81 -19.98 76.96
C ASN A 149 9.03 -20.67 77.61
N GLY A 150 10.04 -19.87 77.95
CA GLY A 150 11.33 -20.35 78.44
C GLY A 150 11.31 -20.93 79.86
N CYS A 151 12.41 -21.58 80.22
CA CYS A 151 13.49 -21.03 81.06
C CYS A 151 14.79 -21.75 80.70
#